data_AF-A0A838VTS5-F1
#
_entry.id   AF-A0A838VTS5-F1
#
_cell.length_a   1.000
_cell.length_b   1.000
_cell.length_c   1.000
_cell.angle_alpha   90.00
_cell.angle_beta   90.00
_cell.angle_gamma   90.00
#
_symmetry.space_group_name_H-M   'P 1'
#
loop_
_entity.id
_entity.type
_entity.pdbx_description
1 polymer ?
#
loop_
_entity_poly.entity_id
_entity_poly.type
_entity_poly.pdbx_seq_one_letter_code
_entity_poly.pdbx_strand_id
1 'polypeptide(L)'
;MTQSISLVTINMIVSLSLFVISVVTPLVHTLILAKTSRVFSDLQEMVLKYSLFFNIGCSFLVGFAAHFLYPLEMAACTGWSESPFQYELGFSELALASMGFLCALFNYEFWLATIIASSIWLLGTASVQLVQHGIAFVPCWNIVIAAWHISLYSIFYNATNRTLKQWYLGDKSASVATEPETFN
;
A
#
# COMPACT_ATOMS: atom_id res chain seq x y z
N MET A 1 13.04 9.07 28.44
CA MET A 1 12.45 7.70 28.39
C MET A 1 10.92 7.73 28.28
N THR A 2 10.20 8.56 29.04
CA THR A 2 8.73 8.69 28.92
C THR A 2 8.28 9.26 27.57
N GLN A 3 8.99 10.26 27.04
CA GLN A 3 8.65 10.93 25.77
C GLN A 3 8.87 10.04 24.52
N SER A 4 9.90 9.18 24.53
CA SER A 4 10.14 8.22 23.45
C SER A 4 9.08 7.11 23.40
N ILE A 5 8.66 6.60 24.56
CA ILE A 5 7.58 5.60 24.66
C ILE A 5 6.26 6.18 24.15
N SER A 6 5.97 7.46 24.43
CA SER A 6 4.77 8.11 23.89
C SER A 6 4.79 8.22 22.37
N LEU A 7 5.93 8.54 21.76
CA LEU A 7 6.04 8.69 20.30
C LEU A 7 5.84 7.36 19.55
N VAL A 8 6.44 6.27 20.02
CA VAL A 8 6.23 4.93 19.44
C VAL A 8 4.76 4.52 19.53
N THR A 9 4.14 4.76 20.69
CA THR A 9 2.72 4.43 20.91
C THR A 9 1.81 5.25 20.01
N ILE A 10 2.09 6.55 19.86
CA ILE A 10 1.35 7.43 18.94
C ILE A 10 1.49 6.93 17.50
N ASN A 11 2.71 6.62 17.05
CA ASN A 11 2.94 6.14 15.69
C ASN A 11 2.21 4.81 15.42
N MET A 12 2.18 3.91 16.40
CA MET A 12 1.39 2.67 16.35
C MET A 12 -0.10 2.96 16.17
N ILE A 13 -0.68 3.83 17.00
CA ILE A 13 -2.11 4.16 16.94
C ILE A 13 -2.45 4.82 15.59
N VAL A 14 -1.62 5.75 15.13
CA VAL A 14 -1.81 6.44 13.85
C VAL A 14 -1.74 5.44 12.70
N SER A 15 -0.74 4.56 12.68
CA SER A 15 -0.58 3.56 11.61
C SER A 15 -1.76 2.58 11.54
N LEU A 16 -2.23 2.10 12.70
CA LEU A 16 -3.43 1.25 12.78
C LEU A 16 -4.68 1.99 12.32
N SER A 17 -4.83 3.26 12.71
CA SER A 17 -5.97 4.08 12.31
C SER A 17 -6.00 4.31 10.80
N LEU A 18 -4.85 4.62 10.20
CA LEU A 18 -4.70 4.76 8.75
C LEU A 18 -5.02 3.47 8.01
N PHE A 19 -4.59 2.32 8.54
CA PHE A 19 -4.95 1.01 7.99
C PHE A 19 -6.46 0.79 8.00
N VAL A 20 -7.12 1.03 9.14
CA VAL A 20 -8.57 0.89 9.25
C VAL A 20 -9.29 1.84 8.29
N ILE A 21 -8.89 3.10 8.22
CA ILE A 21 -9.44 4.09 7.28
C ILE A 21 -9.29 3.60 5.84
N SER A 22 -8.12 3.06 5.49
CA SER A 22 -7.83 2.57 4.15
C SER A 22 -8.76 1.44 3.68
N VAL A 23 -9.33 0.67 4.61
CA VAL A 23 -10.30 -0.40 4.32
C VAL A 23 -11.74 0.11 4.38
N VAL A 24 -12.06 0.93 5.39
CA VAL A 24 -13.44 1.41 5.62
C VAL A 24 -13.87 2.41 4.55
N THR A 25 -13.01 3.36 4.19
CA THR A 25 -13.38 4.41 3.22
C THR A 25 -13.75 3.87 1.83
N PRO A 26 -13.00 2.95 1.18
CA PRO A 26 -13.41 2.40 -0.12
C PRO A 26 -14.69 1.56 -0.03
N LEU A 27 -14.97 0.90 1.10
CA LEU A 27 -16.24 0.20 1.32
C LEU A 27 -17.41 1.18 1.35
N VAL A 28 -17.30 2.27 2.14
CA VAL A 28 -18.31 3.33 2.20
C VAL A 28 -18.48 3.99 0.83
N HIS A 29 -17.38 4.31 0.14
CA HIS A 29 -17.40 4.87 -1.21
C HIS A 29 -18.16 3.96 -2.19
N THR A 30 -17.88 2.66 -2.15
CA THR A 30 -18.58 1.66 -2.98
C THR A 30 -20.07 1.60 -2.65
N LEU A 31 -20.47 1.62 -1.37
CA LEU A 31 -21.87 1.58 -0.96
C LEU A 31 -22.65 2.82 -1.43
N ILE A 32 -22.03 4.00 -1.41
CA ILE A 32 -22.65 5.25 -1.89
C ILE A 32 -22.84 5.24 -3.41
N LEU A 33 -21.88 4.67 -4.14
CA LEU A 33 -21.87 4.65 -5.61
C LEU A 33 -22.43 3.37 -6.23
N ALA A 34 -22.91 2.42 -5.43
CA ALA A 34 -23.44 1.14 -5.88
C ALA A 34 -24.72 1.32 -6.73
N LYS A 35 -24.54 1.60 -8.03
CA LYS A 35 -25.62 1.69 -9.03
C LYS A 35 -25.47 0.68 -10.17
N THR A 36 -24.44 -0.18 -10.18
CA THR A 36 -24.10 -1.01 -11.34
C THR A 36 -23.51 -2.38 -10.96
N SER A 37 -23.56 -3.36 -11.87
CA SER A 37 -23.14 -4.76 -11.68
C SER A 37 -21.62 -5.00 -11.62
N ARG A 38 -20.78 -3.95 -11.70
CA ARG A 38 -19.30 -4.04 -11.68
C ARG A 38 -18.66 -3.94 -10.30
N VAL A 39 -19.47 -3.93 -9.23
CA VAL A 39 -19.08 -3.65 -7.84
C VAL A 39 -17.81 -4.37 -7.38
N PHE A 40 -17.61 -5.65 -7.73
CA PHE A 40 -16.44 -6.41 -7.27
C PHE A 40 -15.12 -5.99 -7.92
N SER A 41 -15.11 -5.69 -9.23
CA SER A 41 -13.90 -5.22 -9.92
C SER A 41 -13.53 -3.84 -9.42
N ASP A 42 -14.54 -2.98 -9.27
CA ASP A 42 -14.39 -1.62 -8.80
C ASP A 42 -13.90 -1.59 -7.33
N LEU A 43 -14.38 -2.51 -6.49
CA LEU A 43 -14.00 -2.58 -5.08
C LEU A 43 -12.52 -2.95 -4.89
N GLN A 44 -11.99 -3.93 -5.63
CA GLN A 44 -10.58 -4.34 -5.49
C GLN A 44 -9.63 -3.21 -5.87
N GLU A 45 -9.94 -2.53 -6.97
CA GLU A 45 -9.20 -1.35 -7.42
C GLU A 45 -9.28 -0.23 -6.37
N MET A 46 -10.48 0.06 -5.86
CA MET A 46 -10.66 1.09 -4.83
C MET A 46 -9.91 0.74 -3.54
N VAL A 47 -10.03 -0.49 -3.02
CA VAL A 47 -9.33 -0.91 -1.80
C VAL A 47 -7.82 -0.80 -1.98
N LEU A 48 -7.29 -1.22 -3.13
CA LEU A 48 -5.86 -1.07 -3.43
C LEU A 48 -5.43 0.39 -3.47
N LYS A 49 -6.15 1.24 -4.21
CA LYS A 49 -5.84 2.67 -4.35
C LYS A 49 -5.88 3.41 -3.01
N TYR A 50 -6.92 3.17 -2.20
CA TYR A 50 -7.06 3.77 -0.88
C TYR A 50 -6.01 3.24 0.10
N SER A 51 -5.69 1.94 0.02
CA SER A 51 -4.58 1.35 0.78
C SER A 51 -3.26 2.02 0.46
N LEU A 52 -2.91 2.20 -0.82
CA LEU A 52 -1.68 2.90 -1.21
C LEU A 52 -1.66 4.34 -0.73
N PHE A 53 -2.78 5.06 -0.85
CA PHE A 53 -2.87 6.45 -0.40
C PHE A 53 -2.66 6.60 1.11
N PHE A 54 -3.37 5.81 1.92
CA PHE A 54 -3.32 5.96 3.38
C PHE A 54 -2.15 5.22 4.02
N ASN A 55 -1.90 3.96 3.65
CA ASN A 55 -0.87 3.13 4.29
C ASN A 55 0.53 3.43 3.77
N ILE A 56 0.66 3.93 2.53
CA ILE A 56 1.95 4.38 2.00
C ILE A 56 2.03 5.91 2.07
N GLY A 57 1.09 6.63 1.47
CA GLY A 57 1.12 8.10 1.46
C GLY A 57 1.13 8.72 2.86
N CYS A 58 0.03 8.57 3.60
CA CYS A 58 -0.11 9.20 4.92
C CYS A 58 0.87 8.63 5.96
N SER A 59 1.05 7.31 6.03
CA SER A 59 1.93 6.70 7.05
C SER A 59 3.38 7.12 6.90
N PHE A 60 3.92 7.12 5.67
CA PHE A 60 5.29 7.57 5.45
C PHE A 60 5.45 9.09 5.60
N LEU A 61 4.41 9.88 5.36
CA LEU A 61 4.43 11.32 5.67
C LEU A 61 4.53 11.56 7.19
N VAL A 62 3.83 10.75 7.98
CA VAL A 62 3.94 10.77 9.45
C VAL A 62 5.34 10.34 9.89
N GLY A 63 5.91 9.32 9.26
CA GLY A 63 7.30 8.91 9.46
C GLY A 63 8.29 10.06 9.20
N PHE A 64 8.18 10.69 8.02
CA PHE A 64 8.98 11.85 7.66
C PHE A 64 8.87 12.95 8.72
N ALA A 65 7.64 13.31 9.11
CA ALA A 65 7.43 14.34 10.13
C ALA A 65 8.07 13.95 11.48
N ALA A 66 8.01 12.67 11.87
CA ALA A 66 8.65 12.19 13.09
C ALA A 66 10.18 12.31 13.01
N HIS A 67 10.79 11.85 11.92
CA HIS A 67 12.23 11.92 11.71
C HIS A 67 12.76 13.36 11.53
N PHE A 68 11.94 14.25 10.96
CA PHE A 68 12.32 15.64 10.71
C PHE A 68 12.12 16.54 11.93
N LEU A 69 11.03 16.36 12.69
CA LEU A 69 10.69 17.21 13.83
C LEU A 69 11.24 16.69 15.17
N TYR A 70 11.43 15.38 15.30
CA TYR A 70 11.85 14.71 16.54
C TYR A 70 13.04 13.74 16.32
N PRO A 71 14.15 14.19 15.69
CA PRO A 71 15.25 13.30 15.30
C PRO A 71 15.94 12.62 16.49
N LEU A 72 16.09 13.32 17.62
CA LEU A 72 16.69 12.77 18.84
C LEU A 72 15.85 11.61 19.39
N GLU A 73 14.53 11.80 19.46
CA GLU A 73 13.62 10.79 19.95
C GLU A 73 13.54 9.59 18.99
N MET A 74 13.53 9.83 17.68
CA MET A 74 13.53 8.75 16.68
C MET A 74 14.81 7.92 16.70
N ALA A 75 15.97 8.56 16.86
CA ALA A 75 17.24 7.87 17.08
C ALA A 75 17.19 7.02 18.36
N ALA A 76 16.74 7.59 19.48
CA ALA A 76 16.63 6.87 20.74
C ALA A 76 15.66 5.68 20.67
N CYS A 77 14.51 5.83 19.98
CA CYS A 77 13.52 4.76 19.82
C CYS A 77 14.04 3.58 19.00
N THR A 78 14.95 3.85 18.07
CA THR A 78 15.59 2.82 17.25
C THR A 78 16.87 2.28 17.88
N GLY A 79 17.27 2.77 19.05
CA GLY A 79 18.50 2.37 19.73
C GLY A 79 19.79 2.92 19.10
N TRP A 80 19.67 3.97 18.28
CA TRP A 80 20.78 4.62 17.59
C TRP A 80 21.11 5.95 18.28
N SER A 81 22.36 6.40 18.15
CA SER A 81 22.70 7.77 18.54
C SER A 81 22.11 8.76 17.55
N GLU A 82 21.76 9.96 18.03
CA GLU A 82 21.35 11.04 17.15
C GLU A 82 22.44 11.34 16.12
N SER A 83 22.04 11.47 14.86
CA SER A 83 22.92 11.82 13.75
C SER A 83 22.11 12.42 12.60
N PRO A 84 22.78 13.14 11.66
CA PRO A 84 22.11 13.69 10.47
C PRO A 84 21.36 12.64 9.63
N PHE A 85 21.69 11.36 9.80
CA PHE A 85 21.01 10.24 9.17
C PHE A 85 19.50 10.23 9.39
N GLN A 86 18.99 10.75 10.52
CA GLN A 86 17.55 10.83 10.77
C GLN A 86 16.84 11.68 9.71
N TYR A 87 17.46 12.76 9.25
CA TYR A 87 16.90 13.59 8.18
C TYR A 87 16.92 12.88 6.83
N GLU A 88 18.00 12.17 6.50
CA GLU A 88 18.08 11.37 5.25
C GLU A 88 17.03 10.25 5.22
N LEU A 89 16.83 9.58 6.37
CA LEU A 89 15.78 8.59 6.53
C LEU A 89 14.40 9.22 6.37
N GLY A 90 14.17 10.39 6.98
CA GLY A 90 12.94 11.15 6.81
C GLY A 90 12.68 11.50 5.33
N PHE A 91 13.66 12.04 4.61
CA PHE A 91 13.49 12.36 3.18
C PHE A 91 13.24 11.12 2.32
N SER A 92 13.82 9.98 2.70
CA SER A 92 13.53 8.69 2.07
C SER A 92 12.06 8.30 2.25
N GLU A 93 11.50 8.51 3.44
CA GLU A 93 10.08 8.30 3.70
C GLU A 93 9.21 9.33 2.97
N LEU A 94 9.62 10.60 2.87
CA LEU A 94 8.90 11.61 2.10
C LEU A 94 8.79 11.24 0.61
N ALA A 95 9.83 10.63 0.05
CA ALA A 95 9.79 10.12 -1.33
C ALA A 95 8.73 9.02 -1.48
N LEU A 96 8.69 8.06 -0.55
CA LEU A 96 7.67 6.99 -0.55
C LEU A 96 6.26 7.53 -0.29
N ALA A 97 6.10 8.51 0.61
CA ALA A 97 4.85 9.21 0.85
C ALA A 97 4.32 9.86 -0.44
N SER A 98 5.21 10.53 -1.17
CA SER A 98 4.88 11.15 -2.46
C SER A 98 4.39 10.10 -3.47
N MET A 99 5.05 8.95 -3.56
CA MET A 99 4.57 7.84 -4.40
C MET A 99 3.19 7.35 -3.96
N GLY A 100 2.95 7.16 -2.67
CA GLY A 100 1.65 6.75 -2.14
C GLY A 100 0.52 7.72 -2.52
N PHE A 101 0.75 9.03 -2.41
CA PHE A 101 -0.24 10.04 -2.81
C PHE A 101 -0.47 10.07 -4.32
N LEU A 102 0.59 9.94 -5.11
CA LEU A 102 0.51 9.93 -6.56
C LEU A 102 -0.24 8.70 -7.11
N CYS A 103 -0.38 7.62 -6.34
CA CYS A 103 -1.27 6.50 -6.70
C CYS A 103 -2.75 6.91 -6.79
N ALA A 104 -3.17 8.03 -6.18
CA ALA A 104 -4.53 8.54 -6.40
C ALA A 104 -4.72 9.17 -7.79
N LEU A 105 -3.62 9.55 -8.46
CA LEU A 105 -3.62 10.24 -9.75
C LEU A 105 -3.20 9.35 -10.93
N PHE A 106 -2.32 8.38 -10.68
CA PHE A 106 -1.80 7.45 -11.68
C PHE A 106 -2.40 6.05 -11.56
N ASN A 107 -2.15 5.21 -12.57
CA ASN A 107 -2.76 3.90 -12.74
C ASN A 107 -1.80 2.73 -12.42
N TYR A 108 -2.13 1.54 -12.90
CA TYR A 108 -1.64 0.23 -12.47
C TYR A 108 -0.11 0.05 -12.47
N GLU A 109 0.64 0.56 -13.45
CA GLU A 109 2.11 0.43 -13.46
C GLU A 109 2.74 1.24 -12.34
N PHE A 110 2.20 2.43 -12.09
CA PHE A 110 2.69 3.30 -11.02
C PHE A 110 2.39 2.67 -9.66
N TRP A 111 1.22 2.05 -9.48
CA TRP A 111 0.88 1.33 -8.25
C TRP A 111 1.86 0.17 -8.01
N LEU A 112 2.18 -0.60 -9.05
CA LEU A 112 3.16 -1.68 -8.94
C LEU A 112 4.54 -1.15 -8.52
N ALA A 113 5.01 -0.06 -9.14
CA ALA A 113 6.28 0.57 -8.79
C ALA A 113 6.30 1.04 -7.32
N THR A 114 5.22 1.68 -6.85
CA THR A 114 5.05 2.09 -5.45
C THR A 114 5.08 0.90 -4.50
N ILE A 115 4.43 -0.22 -4.86
CA ILE A 115 4.41 -1.42 -4.04
C ILE A 115 5.80 -2.04 -3.96
N ILE A 116 6.53 -2.13 -5.07
CA ILE A 116 7.90 -2.64 -5.08
C ILE A 116 8.80 -1.78 -4.20
N ALA A 117 8.80 -0.46 -4.42
CA ALA A 117 9.64 0.47 -3.68
C ALA A 117 9.34 0.43 -2.17
N SER A 118 8.07 0.55 -1.80
CA SER A 118 7.65 0.49 -0.39
C SER A 118 7.91 -0.88 0.24
N SER A 119 7.75 -1.98 -0.48
CA SER A 119 8.01 -3.33 0.04
C SER A 119 9.49 -3.56 0.32
N ILE A 120 10.38 -3.10 -0.58
CA ILE A 120 11.83 -3.13 -0.35
C ILE A 120 12.18 -2.35 0.92
N TRP A 121 11.62 -1.15 1.06
CA TRP A 121 11.87 -0.32 2.24
C TRP A 121 11.34 -0.98 3.53
N LEU A 122 10.06 -1.37 3.55
CA LEU A 122 9.37 -1.96 4.71
C LEU A 122 10.03 -3.26 5.17
N LEU A 123 10.34 -4.17 4.24
CA LEU A 123 10.99 -5.44 4.57
C LEU A 123 12.45 -5.22 4.95
N GLY A 124 13.14 -4.26 4.33
CA GLY A 124 14.49 -3.86 4.71
C GLY A 124 14.55 -3.37 6.15
N THR A 125 13.73 -2.38 6.53
CA THR A 125 13.67 -1.89 7.90
C THR A 125 13.20 -2.96 8.89
N ALA A 126 12.23 -3.80 8.51
CA ALA A 126 11.78 -4.90 9.35
C ALA A 126 12.93 -5.89 9.65
N SER A 127 13.75 -6.23 8.66
CA SER A 127 14.88 -7.14 8.86
C SER A 127 15.91 -6.59 9.85
N VAL A 128 16.24 -5.29 9.75
CA VAL A 128 17.16 -4.63 10.68
C VAL A 128 16.58 -4.60 12.09
N GLN A 129 15.30 -4.23 12.22
CA GLN A 129 14.66 -4.14 13.53
C GLN A 129 14.41 -5.50 14.18
N LEU A 130 14.18 -6.57 13.42
CA LEU A 130 14.10 -7.93 13.95
C LEU A 130 15.42 -8.36 14.60
N VAL A 131 16.56 -8.02 13.98
CA VAL A 131 17.88 -8.32 14.54
C VAL A 131 18.13 -7.51 15.82
N GLN A 132 17.72 -6.24 15.83
CA GLN A 132 18.03 -5.32 16.92
C GLN A 132 17.09 -5.46 18.13
N HIS A 133 15.80 -5.70 17.89
CA HIS A 133 14.75 -5.67 18.93
C HIS A 133 13.98 -6.99 19.04
N GLY A 134 14.21 -7.96 18.15
CA GLY A 134 13.42 -9.19 18.09
C GLY A 134 12.00 -8.97 17.57
N ILE A 135 11.08 -9.83 18.01
CA ILE A 135 9.66 -9.75 17.63
C ILE A 135 9.02 -8.58 18.38
N ALA A 136 8.77 -7.48 17.65
CA ALA A 136 8.17 -6.26 18.16
C ALA A 136 7.13 -5.71 17.17
N PHE A 137 6.33 -4.73 17.60
CA PHE A 137 5.26 -4.17 16.78
C PHE A 137 5.75 -3.65 15.43
N VAL A 138 6.77 -2.77 15.41
CA VAL A 138 7.23 -2.11 14.18
C VAL A 138 7.70 -3.08 13.08
N PRO A 139 8.62 -4.04 13.33
CA PRO A 139 9.03 -4.97 12.29
C PRO A 139 7.87 -5.86 11.80
N CYS A 140 7.02 -6.35 12.71
CA CYS A 140 5.86 -7.15 12.34
C CYS A 140 4.85 -6.35 11.51
N TRP A 141 4.61 -5.10 11.89
CA TRP A 141 3.70 -4.20 11.19
C TRP A 141 4.19 -3.91 9.76
N ASN A 142 5.48 -3.67 9.58
CA ASN A 142 6.05 -3.44 8.26
C ASN A 142 5.92 -4.66 7.33
N ILE A 143 6.10 -5.87 7.88
CA ILE A 143 5.86 -7.12 7.14
C ILE A 143 4.39 -7.25 6.74
N VAL A 144 3.47 -6.97 7.66
CA VAL A 144 2.02 -7.02 7.39
C VAL A 144 1.64 -6.06 6.28
N ILE A 145 2.11 -4.81 6.33
CA ILE A 145 1.80 -3.81 5.30
C ILE A 145 2.39 -4.17 3.93
N ALA A 146 3.61 -4.70 3.88
CA ALA A 146 4.20 -5.18 2.63
C ALA A 146 3.37 -6.34 2.04
N ALA A 147 3.09 -7.36 2.86
CA ALA A 147 2.31 -8.53 2.43
C ALA A 147 0.88 -8.15 2.00
N TRP A 148 0.26 -7.20 2.69
CA TRP A 148 -1.06 -6.67 2.37
C TRP A 148 -1.11 -6.08 0.96
N HIS A 149 -0.17 -5.19 0.62
CA HIS A 149 -0.16 -4.56 -0.70
C HIS A 149 0.19 -5.53 -1.83
N ILE A 150 1.14 -6.44 -1.60
CA ILE A 150 1.46 -7.50 -2.58
C ILE A 150 0.23 -8.37 -2.86
N SER A 151 -0.50 -8.73 -1.79
CA SER A 151 -1.71 -9.56 -1.90
C SER A 151 -2.83 -8.82 -2.63
N LEU A 152 -3.11 -7.56 -2.27
CA LEU A 152 -4.13 -6.75 -2.93
C LEU A 152 -3.81 -6.55 -4.42
N TYR A 153 -2.56 -6.25 -4.77
CA TYR A 153 -2.16 -6.11 -6.16
C TYR A 153 -2.32 -7.43 -6.93
N SER A 154 -1.97 -8.55 -6.33
CA SER A 154 -2.14 -9.88 -6.94
C SER A 154 -3.61 -10.21 -7.20
N ILE A 155 -4.49 -9.88 -6.26
CA ILE A 155 -5.95 -10.05 -6.40
C ILE A 155 -6.48 -9.17 -7.54
N PHE A 156 -6.15 -7.88 -7.51
CA PHE A 156 -6.52 -6.91 -8.54
C PHE A 156 -6.04 -7.33 -9.93
N TYR A 157 -4.75 -7.67 -10.07
CA TYR A 157 -4.14 -8.09 -11.32
C TYR A 157 -4.83 -9.34 -11.91
N ASN A 158 -5.11 -10.33 -11.06
CA ASN A 158 -5.81 -11.54 -11.47
C ASN A 158 -7.26 -11.28 -11.91
N ALA A 159 -7.97 -10.39 -11.23
CA ALA A 159 -9.35 -10.03 -11.60
C ALA A 159 -9.40 -9.29 -12.95
N THR A 160 -8.49 -8.34 -13.15
CA THR A 160 -8.36 -7.60 -14.41
C THR A 160 -8.03 -8.53 -15.58
N ASN A 161 -7.06 -9.43 -15.42
CA ASN A 161 -6.69 -10.39 -16.45
C ASN A 161 -7.80 -11.40 -16.78
N ARG A 162 -8.58 -11.84 -15.79
CA ARG A 162 -9.75 -12.72 -16.02
C ARG A 162 -10.79 -12.02 -16.90
N THR A 163 -11.07 -10.76 -16.61
CA THR A 163 -12.03 -9.95 -17.39
C THR A 163 -11.55 -9.75 -18.82
N LEU A 164 -10.28 -9.40 -19.02
CA LEU A 164 -9.68 -9.25 -20.35
C LEU A 164 -9.72 -10.56 -21.15
N LYS A 165 -9.42 -11.69 -20.50
CA LYS A 165 -9.47 -13.01 -21.15
C LYS A 165 -10.89 -13.41 -21.54
N GLN A 166 -11.89 -13.15 -20.70
CA GLN A 166 -13.30 -13.41 -21.04
C GLN A 166 -13.76 -12.55 -22.23
N TRP A 167 -13.38 -11.27 -22.26
CA TRP A 167 -13.70 -10.39 -23.38
C TRP A 167 -13.06 -10.87 -24.68
N TYR A 168 -11.75 -11.19 -24.66
CA TYR A 168 -11.03 -11.68 -25.84
C TYR A 168 -11.58 -13.01 -26.38
N LEU A 169 -11.90 -13.96 -25.49
CA LEU A 169 -12.43 -15.26 -25.89
C LEU A 169 -13.91 -15.18 -26.32
N GLY A 170 -14.70 -14.31 -25.70
CA GLY A 170 -16.09 -14.06 -26.08
C GLY A 170 -16.20 -13.51 -27.50
N ASP A 171 -15.36 -12.54 -27.84
CA ASP A 171 -15.31 -11.95 -29.18
C ASP A 171 -14.91 -12.99 -30.25
N LYS A 172 -13.93 -13.85 -29.93
CA LYS A 172 -13.58 -14.99 -30.80
C LYS A 172 -14.74 -15.95 -31.02
N SER A 173 -15.45 -16.34 -29.96
CA SER A 173 -16.58 -17.26 -30.09
C SER A 173 -17.74 -16.67 -30.93
N ALA A 174 -17.95 -15.35 -30.85
CA ALA A 174 -18.93 -14.66 -31.67
C ALA A 174 -18.49 -14.59 -33.15
N SER A 175 -17.20 -14.36 -33.42
CA SER A 175 -16.66 -14.32 -34.79
C SER A 175 -16.72 -15.67 -35.52
N VAL A 176 -16.50 -16.79 -34.81
CA VAL A 176 -16.58 -18.15 -35.37
C VAL A 176 -18.02 -18.55 -35.69
N ALA A 177 -19.00 -18.09 -34.90
CA ALA A 177 -20.41 -18.38 -35.14
C ALA A 177 -20.99 -17.66 -36.38
N THR A 178 -20.28 -16.66 -36.91
CA THR A 178 -20.71 -15.89 -38.09
C THR A 178 -20.05 -16.33 -39.41
N GLU A 179 -19.10 -17.27 -39.38
CA GLU A 179 -18.59 -17.85 -40.62
C GLU A 179 -19.66 -18.78 -41.21
N PRO A 180 -20.17 -18.51 -42.43
CA PRO A 180 -21.12 -19.40 -43.06
C PRO A 180 -20.45 -20.76 -43.26
N GLU A 181 -21.03 -21.82 -42.68
CA GLU A 181 -20.64 -23.18 -42.98
C GLU A 181 -20.65 -23.34 -44.51
N THR A 182 -19.46 -23.43 -45.08
CA THR A 182 -19.31 -23.71 -46.51
C THR A 182 -19.71 -25.16 -46.70
N PHE A 183 -20.99 -25.37 -47.00
CA PHE A 183 -21.53 -26.64 -47.43
C PHE A 183 -20.80 -27.07 -48.71
N ASN A 184 -19.87 -28.01 -48.57
CA ASN A 184 -19.32 -28.81 -49.65
C ASN A 184 -20.10 -30.11 -49.79
#